data_AF-A0A2P5VTJ1-F1
#
_entry.id   AF-A0A2P5VTJ1-F1
#
_cell.length_a   1.000
_cell.length_b   1.000
_cell.length_c   1.000
_cell.angle_alpha   90.00
_cell.angle_beta   90.00
_cell.angle_gamma   90.00
#
_symmetry.space_group_name_H-M   'P 1'
#
loop_
_entity.id
_entity.type
_entity.pdbx_description
1 polymer ?
#
loop_
_entity_poly.entity_id
_entity_poly.type
_entity_poly.pdbx_seq_one_letter_code
_entity_poly.pdbx_strand_id
1 'polypeptide(L)'
;MVMEDIVTVAMIVRRLLLEESDIPVQSSTVSDRDQIELYISSSVKNSFARILQAVDKSDTMDEHPLALLAEEVKKLLKKDSTMFMPILCRRHPHATIVSASLLHKFYGNKLKPFVDSAEHLTEDVVSVFPAADNLEQYILYLIKSACEGENVEIHFRKLNPYQIESVSGTVVMRWINSQLGRIVGWVERTLQQEQWDPISPQQRHGSSIVEVYRIVEEYAINQLNKLEDSIWEHWTRKMPIEKIYIRKSMDDKSKSSTQKGTFDGSRKDINAAIDRIREFTGTKIIFWDLREPFIENLYKPSVSQSRLEAVIEPLDVELNQLCDIIVEPLRDRVVTSLLQASLEGLLRVLLDGGPSRVFYPTDAKLLEEDLEILKEFFISGGDGLPRGVVENQVARVRLVVKLHGLETRELVEDLRSSSGKLGADNQTLLRILCHRADSEASQFVKKQYKIPKSSA
;
A
#
# COMPACT_ATOMS: atom_id res chain seq x y z
N MET A 1 40.97 -32.23 26.08
CA MET A 1 41.45 -33.53 26.57
C MET A 1 40.28 -34.45 26.92
N VAL A 2 39.59 -34.29 28.05
CA VAL A 2 38.57 -35.25 28.54
C VAL A 2 37.58 -35.76 27.47
N MET A 3 36.99 -34.91 26.63
CA MET A 3 36.02 -35.34 25.61
C MET A 3 36.65 -36.06 24.40
N GLU A 4 37.81 -35.59 23.94
CA GLU A 4 38.56 -36.24 22.85
C GLU A 4 39.03 -37.63 23.28
N ASP A 5 39.47 -37.75 24.54
CA ASP A 5 39.84 -39.01 25.17
C ASP A 5 38.61 -39.93 25.31
N ILE A 6 37.45 -39.41 25.74
CA ILE A 6 36.20 -40.19 25.84
C ILE A 6 35.70 -40.69 24.48
N VAL A 7 35.71 -39.87 23.42
CA VAL A 7 35.30 -40.30 22.08
C VAL A 7 36.26 -41.35 21.53
N THR A 8 37.55 -41.21 21.84
CA THR A 8 38.58 -42.19 21.44
C THR A 8 38.40 -43.51 22.20
N VAL A 9 38.21 -43.47 23.51
CA VAL A 9 37.93 -44.63 24.36
C VAL A 9 36.63 -45.31 23.94
N ALA A 10 35.54 -44.57 23.70
CA ALA A 10 34.27 -45.15 23.27
C ALA A 10 34.36 -45.87 21.92
N MET A 11 35.18 -45.36 21.00
CA MET A 11 35.43 -46.00 19.70
C MET A 11 36.32 -47.24 19.82
N ILE A 12 37.37 -47.19 20.66
CA ILE A 12 38.26 -48.33 20.92
C ILE A 12 37.54 -49.44 21.68
N VAL A 13 36.80 -49.10 22.74
CA VAL A 13 36.01 -50.06 23.54
C VAL A 13 34.98 -50.77 22.66
N ARG A 14 34.29 -50.05 21.76
CA ARG A 14 33.37 -50.70 20.81
C ARG A 14 34.10 -51.64 19.85
N ARG A 15 35.25 -51.23 19.32
CA ARG A 15 36.03 -52.08 18.42
C ARG A 15 36.48 -53.37 19.12
N LEU A 16 36.93 -53.26 20.37
CA LEU A 16 37.26 -54.41 21.21
C LEU A 16 36.04 -55.30 21.51
N LEU A 17 34.89 -54.71 21.83
CA LEU A 17 33.64 -55.46 22.07
C LEU A 17 33.10 -56.17 20.80
N LEU A 18 33.34 -55.61 19.61
CA LEU A 18 33.00 -56.26 18.33
C LEU A 18 34.01 -57.35 17.95
N GLU A 19 35.27 -57.21 18.36
CA GLU A 19 36.32 -58.21 18.19
C GLU A 19 36.15 -59.40 19.18
N GLU A 20 35.54 -59.20 20.35
CA GLU A 20 35.25 -60.26 21.35
C GLU A 20 33.97 -61.07 21.07
N SER A 21 33.06 -60.59 20.21
CA SER A 21 31.84 -61.33 19.86
C SER A 21 32.06 -62.26 18.67
N ASP A 22 32.25 -63.57 18.92
CA ASP A 22 32.32 -64.66 17.92
C ASP A 22 30.97 -64.89 17.19
N ILE A 23 30.45 -63.86 16.51
CA ILE A 23 29.27 -63.98 15.64
C ILE A 23 29.74 -63.82 14.19
N PRO A 24 29.43 -64.77 13.29
CA PRO A 24 29.94 -64.75 11.93
C PRO A 24 29.53 -63.48 11.19
N VAL A 25 30.54 -62.89 10.55
CA VAL A 25 30.57 -61.64 9.79
C VAL A 25 29.48 -61.59 8.71
N GLN A 26 28.27 -61.16 9.08
CA GLN A 26 27.23 -60.72 8.14
C GLN A 26 26.50 -59.43 8.57
N SER A 27 26.96 -58.78 9.64
CA SER A 27 26.61 -57.38 9.94
C SER A 27 27.74 -56.49 9.44
N SER A 28 27.47 -55.71 8.38
CA SER A 28 28.34 -54.68 7.80
C SER A 28 29.30 -54.06 8.81
N THR A 29 30.60 -54.05 8.51
CA THR A 29 31.60 -53.30 9.27
C THR A 29 31.25 -51.81 9.22
N VAL A 30 30.47 -51.34 10.20
CA VAL A 30 30.09 -49.93 10.38
C VAL A 30 31.38 -49.14 10.48
N SER A 31 31.65 -48.26 9.53
CA SER A 31 32.88 -47.48 9.53
C SER A 31 32.92 -46.55 10.75
N ASP A 32 34.12 -46.11 11.12
CA ASP A 32 34.28 -45.11 12.19
C ASP A 32 33.43 -43.85 11.97
N ARG A 33 33.17 -43.50 10.69
CA ARG A 33 32.33 -42.36 10.30
C ARG A 33 30.86 -42.65 10.56
N ASP A 34 30.35 -43.80 10.11
CA ASP A 34 28.96 -44.20 10.33
C ASP A 34 28.63 -44.27 11.83
N GLN A 35 29.59 -44.67 12.65
CA GLN A 35 29.41 -44.70 14.10
C GLN A 35 29.36 -43.30 14.73
N ILE A 36 30.21 -42.38 14.26
CA ILE A 36 30.17 -40.98 14.70
C ILE A 36 28.82 -40.36 14.32
N GLU A 37 28.30 -40.63 13.13
CA GLU A 37 26.96 -40.18 12.73
C GLU A 37 25.86 -40.74 13.64
N LEU A 38 25.93 -42.01 14.03
CA LEU A 38 24.98 -42.62 14.98
C LEU A 38 25.02 -41.95 16.35
N TYR A 39 26.22 -41.65 16.87
CA TYR A 39 26.37 -40.93 18.14
C TYR A 39 25.83 -39.50 18.07
N ILE A 40 26.14 -38.77 16.99
CA ILE A 40 25.59 -37.43 16.74
C ILE A 40 24.07 -37.51 16.70
N SER A 41 23.51 -38.45 15.92
CA SER A 41 22.07 -38.62 15.78
C SER A 41 21.37 -38.90 17.11
N SER A 42 21.89 -39.85 17.90
CA SER A 42 21.34 -40.17 19.21
C SER A 42 21.43 -39.00 20.19
N SER A 43 22.57 -38.32 20.23
CA SER A 43 22.80 -37.17 21.13
C SER A 43 21.91 -35.97 20.78
N VAL A 44 21.83 -35.63 19.50
CA VAL A 44 21.01 -34.54 18.97
C VAL A 44 19.53 -34.82 19.20
N LYS A 45 19.06 -36.04 18.92
CA LYS A 45 17.67 -36.46 19.17
C LYS A 45 17.28 -36.32 20.64
N ASN A 46 18.14 -36.77 21.55
CA ASN A 46 17.88 -36.68 22.98
C ASN A 46 17.90 -35.23 23.49
N SER A 47 18.85 -34.43 23.00
CA SER A 47 18.95 -33.00 23.35
C SER A 47 17.75 -32.21 22.84
N PHE A 48 17.31 -32.45 21.61
CA PHE A 48 16.10 -31.85 21.06
C PHE A 48 14.85 -32.23 21.86
N ALA A 49 14.71 -33.51 22.26
CA ALA A 49 13.59 -33.96 23.08
C ALA A 49 13.54 -33.26 24.45
N ARG A 50 14.70 -33.01 25.08
CA ARG A 50 14.78 -32.26 26.34
C ARG A 50 14.38 -30.79 26.16
N ILE A 51 14.83 -30.15 25.08
CA ILE A 51 14.45 -28.77 24.76
C ILE A 51 12.93 -28.69 24.57
N LEU A 52 12.36 -29.62 23.80
CA LEU A 52 10.91 -29.66 23.56
C LEU A 52 10.13 -29.75 24.88
N GLN A 53 10.52 -30.67 25.78
CA GLN A 53 9.91 -30.79 27.10
C GLN A 53 10.08 -29.55 27.99
N ALA A 54 11.19 -28.82 27.84
CA ALA A 54 11.44 -27.60 28.60
C ALA A 54 10.57 -26.45 28.10
N VAL A 55 10.42 -26.31 26.78
CA VAL A 55 9.55 -25.33 26.13
C VAL A 55 8.08 -25.60 26.49
N ASP A 56 7.64 -26.86 26.43
CA ASP A 56 6.27 -27.28 26.80
C ASP A 56 5.93 -26.97 28.28
N LYS A 57 6.93 -26.87 29.16
CA LYS A 57 6.76 -26.57 30.58
C LYS A 57 6.96 -25.10 30.94
N SER A 58 7.34 -24.26 29.97
CA SER A 58 7.62 -22.85 30.24
C SER A 58 6.32 -22.04 30.23
N ASP A 59 6.01 -21.38 31.34
CA ASP A 59 4.88 -20.43 31.48
C ASP A 59 5.22 -19.06 30.87
N THR A 60 5.90 -19.04 29.71
CA THR A 60 6.22 -17.79 29.02
C THR A 60 4.95 -17.26 28.35
N MET A 61 4.25 -16.36 29.04
CA MET A 61 2.97 -15.79 28.61
C MET A 61 3.05 -14.97 27.30
N ASP A 62 4.27 -14.59 26.87
CA ASP A 62 4.46 -13.57 25.82
C ASP A 62 5.13 -14.09 24.52
N GLU A 63 5.61 -15.34 24.44
CA GLU A 63 6.32 -15.83 23.23
C GLU A 63 5.85 -17.23 22.80
N HIS A 64 5.52 -17.38 21.50
CA HIS A 64 4.96 -18.61 20.97
C HIS A 64 5.95 -19.80 21.13
N PRO A 65 5.51 -21.00 21.56
CA PRO A 65 6.39 -22.15 21.83
C PRO A 65 7.31 -22.53 20.65
N LEU A 66 6.83 -22.43 19.40
CA LEU A 66 7.68 -22.69 18.23
C LEU A 66 8.79 -21.65 18.04
N ALA A 67 8.53 -20.38 18.36
CA ALA A 67 9.55 -19.33 18.28
C ALA A 67 10.66 -19.58 19.32
N LEU A 68 10.26 -19.89 20.56
CA LEU A 68 11.18 -20.29 21.64
C LEU A 68 11.98 -21.55 21.29
N LEU A 69 11.31 -22.56 20.75
CA LEU A 69 11.95 -23.79 20.29
C LEU A 69 13.03 -23.49 19.23
N ALA A 70 12.76 -22.58 18.30
CA ALA A 70 13.74 -22.19 17.27
C ALA A 70 15.00 -21.57 17.90
N GLU A 71 14.81 -20.66 18.87
CA GLU A 71 15.92 -19.99 19.56
C GLU A 71 16.74 -20.97 20.41
N GLU A 72 16.10 -21.90 21.12
CA GLU A 72 16.79 -22.93 21.91
C GLU A 72 17.55 -23.93 21.02
N VAL A 73 16.98 -24.32 19.88
CA VAL A 73 17.69 -25.14 18.88
C VAL A 73 18.88 -24.40 18.31
N LYS A 74 18.76 -23.09 18.05
CA LYS A 74 19.88 -22.26 17.60
C LYS A 74 20.98 -22.17 18.66
N LYS A 75 20.62 -22.03 19.94
CA LYS A 75 21.58 -22.04 21.07
C LYS A 75 22.31 -23.39 21.16
N LEU A 76 21.60 -24.49 20.99
CA LEU A 76 22.19 -25.84 20.94
C LEU A 76 23.21 -25.94 19.80
N LEU A 77 22.86 -25.51 18.59
CA LEU A 77 23.78 -25.52 17.43
C LEU A 77 25.03 -24.67 17.66
N LYS A 78 24.89 -23.48 18.26
CA LYS A 78 26.04 -22.65 18.62
C LYS A 78 26.98 -23.37 19.57
N LYS A 79 26.43 -23.98 20.63
CA LYS A 79 27.20 -24.75 21.61
C LYS A 79 27.91 -25.93 20.95
N ASP A 80 27.18 -26.71 20.16
CA ASP A 80 27.70 -27.85 19.40
C ASP A 80 28.86 -27.43 18.50
N SER A 81 28.67 -26.38 17.71
CA SER A 81 29.67 -25.83 16.79
C SER A 81 30.95 -25.38 17.48
N THR A 82 30.87 -24.81 18.68
CA THR A 82 32.06 -24.31 19.39
C THR A 82 32.76 -25.36 20.25
N MET A 83 32.01 -26.30 20.83
CA MET A 83 32.55 -27.21 21.84
C MET A 83 32.84 -28.62 21.30
N PHE A 84 31.96 -29.14 20.43
CA PHE A 84 31.98 -30.55 20.05
C PHE A 84 32.45 -30.75 18.60
N MET A 85 31.99 -29.89 17.67
CA MET A 85 32.31 -30.04 16.25
C MET A 85 33.80 -29.95 15.90
N PRO A 86 34.65 -29.10 16.53
CA PRO A 86 36.08 -29.08 16.25
C PRO A 86 36.79 -30.41 16.55
N ILE A 87 36.24 -31.22 17.47
CA ILE A 87 36.77 -32.53 17.83
C ILE A 87 36.25 -33.60 16.89
N LEU A 88 34.93 -33.61 16.63
CA LEU A 88 34.28 -34.61 15.78
C LEU A 88 34.70 -34.47 14.30
N CYS A 89 34.89 -33.24 13.82
CA CYS A 89 35.32 -32.97 12.44
C CYS A 89 36.73 -33.50 12.13
N ARG A 90 37.60 -33.70 13.14
CA ARG A 90 38.91 -34.36 12.95
C ARG A 90 38.77 -35.81 12.46
N ARG A 91 37.69 -36.48 12.85
CA ARG A 91 37.44 -37.90 12.53
C ARG A 91 36.38 -38.08 11.45
N HIS A 92 35.41 -37.16 11.38
CA HIS A 92 34.37 -37.15 10.37
C HIS A 92 34.12 -35.71 9.88
N PRO A 93 34.64 -35.33 8.70
CA PRO A 93 34.56 -33.96 8.19
C PRO A 93 33.14 -33.38 8.11
N HIS A 94 32.11 -34.21 7.90
CA HIS A 94 30.72 -33.77 7.78
C HIS A 94 29.92 -33.79 9.10
N ALA A 95 30.56 -34.01 10.26
CA ALA A 95 29.87 -34.07 11.55
C ALA A 95 28.95 -32.85 11.83
N THR A 96 29.43 -31.63 11.51
CA THR A 96 28.64 -30.40 11.61
C THR A 96 27.41 -30.42 10.71
N ILE A 97 27.56 -30.91 9.47
CA ILE A 97 26.46 -30.98 8.49
C ILE A 97 25.40 -31.97 8.97
N VAL A 98 25.81 -33.12 9.51
CA VAL A 98 24.90 -34.14 10.05
C VAL A 98 24.10 -33.59 11.23
N SER A 99 24.75 -32.94 12.20
CA SER A 99 24.06 -32.32 13.35
C SER A 99 23.08 -31.22 12.91
N ALA A 100 23.55 -30.29 12.07
CA ALA A 100 22.75 -29.17 11.57
C ALA A 100 21.53 -29.65 10.76
N SER A 101 21.71 -30.67 9.91
CA SER A 101 20.62 -31.24 9.09
C SER A 101 19.58 -31.98 9.93
N LEU A 102 20.00 -32.67 11.00
CA LEU A 102 19.07 -33.35 11.90
C LEU A 102 18.22 -32.37 12.70
N LEU A 103 18.83 -31.30 13.23
CA LEU A 103 18.09 -30.26 13.95
C LEU A 103 17.16 -29.46 13.04
N HIS A 104 17.57 -29.20 11.79
CA HIS A 104 16.70 -28.66 10.75
C HIS A 104 15.45 -29.54 10.58
N LYS A 105 15.65 -30.84 10.35
CA LYS A 105 14.55 -31.79 10.17
C LYS A 105 13.62 -31.86 11.37
N PHE A 106 14.17 -31.91 12.60
CA PHE A 106 13.35 -32.02 13.81
C PHE A 106 12.52 -30.77 14.06
N TYR A 107 13.09 -29.58 13.89
CA TYR A 107 12.33 -28.34 13.99
C TYR A 107 11.31 -28.21 12.85
N GLY A 108 11.72 -28.47 11.61
CA GLY A 108 10.85 -28.42 10.43
C GLY A 108 9.59 -29.30 10.57
N ASN A 109 9.71 -30.48 11.16
CA ASN A 109 8.55 -31.35 11.42
C ASN A 109 7.54 -30.74 12.41
N LYS A 110 8.00 -29.91 13.36
CA LYS A 110 7.15 -29.19 14.31
C LYS A 110 6.59 -27.90 13.74
N LEU A 111 7.37 -27.23 12.89
CA LEU A 111 7.00 -25.99 12.22
C LEU A 111 5.96 -26.21 11.11
N LYS A 112 6.05 -27.33 10.37
CA LYS A 112 5.25 -27.56 9.17
C LYS A 112 3.72 -27.44 9.39
N PRO A 113 3.10 -28.04 10.41
CA PRO A 113 1.67 -27.88 10.65
C PRO A 113 1.26 -26.42 10.87
N PHE A 114 2.10 -25.62 11.53
CA PHE A 114 1.86 -24.21 11.77
C PHE A 114 1.91 -23.41 10.46
N VAL A 115 2.94 -23.65 9.65
CA VAL A 115 3.11 -23.00 8.34
C VAL A 115 1.98 -23.35 7.38
N ASP A 116 1.57 -24.63 7.34
CA ASP A 116 0.47 -25.10 6.48
C ASP A 116 -0.89 -24.51 6.91
N SER A 117 -1.06 -24.18 8.20
CA SER A 117 -2.28 -23.56 8.75
C SER A 117 -2.32 -22.04 8.73
N ALA A 118 -1.21 -21.38 8.38
CA ALA A 118 -1.10 -19.92 8.46
C ALA A 118 -1.89 -19.25 7.32
N GLU A 119 -3.13 -18.86 7.59
CA GLU A 119 -3.98 -18.15 6.64
C GLU A 119 -3.99 -16.62 6.83
N HIS A 120 -3.76 -16.17 8.06
CA HIS A 120 -3.87 -14.78 8.48
C HIS A 120 -2.63 -14.32 9.24
N LEU A 121 -2.38 -13.02 9.19
CA LEU A 121 -1.27 -12.39 9.90
C LEU A 121 -1.65 -12.18 11.37
N THR A 122 -1.33 -13.15 12.22
CA THR A 122 -1.54 -13.13 13.67
C THR A 122 -0.26 -12.82 14.42
N GLU A 123 -0.36 -12.50 15.71
CA GLU A 123 0.80 -12.31 16.60
C GLU A 123 1.71 -13.56 16.61
N ASP A 124 1.11 -14.76 16.60
CA ASP A 124 1.85 -16.01 16.50
C ASP A 124 2.68 -16.09 15.20
N VAL A 125 2.09 -15.72 14.06
CA VAL A 125 2.80 -15.73 12.76
C VAL A 125 3.95 -14.73 12.78
N VAL A 126 3.73 -13.52 13.33
CA VAL A 126 4.76 -12.47 13.45
C VAL A 126 5.90 -12.90 14.37
N SER A 127 5.64 -13.74 15.38
CA SER A 127 6.68 -14.28 16.27
C SER A 127 7.42 -15.49 15.67
N VAL A 128 6.69 -16.48 15.15
CA VAL A 128 7.23 -17.78 14.71
C VAL A 128 8.00 -17.68 13.39
N PHE A 129 7.50 -16.95 12.41
CA PHE A 129 8.12 -16.91 11.08
C PHE A 129 9.53 -16.31 11.12
N PRO A 130 9.78 -15.15 11.75
CA PRO A 130 11.14 -14.62 11.86
C PRO A 130 12.09 -15.53 12.64
N ALA A 131 11.62 -16.18 13.71
CA ALA A 131 12.44 -17.12 14.49
C ALA A 131 12.82 -18.37 13.66
N ALA A 132 11.87 -18.90 12.89
CA ALA A 132 12.08 -20.04 12.00
C ALA A 132 13.05 -19.73 10.86
N ASP A 133 12.88 -18.59 10.17
CA ASP A 133 13.80 -18.14 9.12
C ASP A 133 15.20 -17.93 9.70
N ASN A 134 15.31 -17.25 10.85
CA ASN A 134 16.59 -17.00 11.49
C ASN A 134 17.35 -18.29 11.85
N LEU A 135 16.64 -19.32 12.34
CA LEU A 135 17.23 -20.63 12.60
C LEU A 135 17.68 -21.30 11.29
N GLU A 136 16.84 -21.29 10.25
CA GLU A 136 17.17 -21.88 8.95
C GLU A 136 18.42 -21.22 8.33
N GLN A 137 18.49 -19.89 8.33
CA GLN A 137 19.65 -19.16 7.84
C GLN A 137 20.94 -19.51 8.59
N TYR A 138 20.86 -19.66 9.92
CA TYR A 138 22.02 -20.05 10.73
C TYR A 138 22.49 -21.48 10.42
N ILE A 139 21.54 -22.42 10.22
CA ILE A 139 21.84 -23.79 9.80
C ILE A 139 22.51 -23.80 8.42
N LEU A 140 21.97 -23.06 7.46
CA LEU A 140 22.54 -22.95 6.11
C LEU A 140 23.95 -22.36 6.15
N TYR A 141 24.19 -21.36 7.00
CA TYR A 141 25.51 -20.80 7.24
C TYR A 141 26.50 -21.85 7.77
N LEU A 142 26.12 -22.62 8.80
CA LEU A 142 26.97 -23.66 9.37
C LEU A 142 27.33 -24.74 8.34
N ILE A 143 26.36 -25.16 7.53
CA ILE A 143 26.59 -26.15 6.46
C ILE A 143 27.54 -25.59 5.41
N LYS A 144 27.34 -24.34 4.98
CA LYS A 144 28.23 -23.67 4.01
C LYS A 144 29.65 -23.54 4.55
N SER A 145 29.81 -23.17 5.82
CA SER A 145 31.13 -23.05 6.46
C SER A 145 31.84 -24.38 6.63
N ALA A 146 31.10 -25.49 6.73
CA ALA A 146 31.68 -26.83 6.88
C ALA A 146 32.05 -27.50 5.54
N CYS A 147 31.55 -26.98 4.41
CA CYS A 147 31.81 -27.48 3.06
C CYS A 147 32.94 -26.68 2.37
N GLU A 148 34.19 -26.88 2.76
CA GLU A 148 35.34 -26.34 2.02
C GLU A 148 35.64 -27.23 0.78
N GLY A 149 35.03 -26.92 -0.37
CA GLY A 149 35.40 -27.51 -1.68
C GLY A 149 34.50 -28.61 -2.24
N GLU A 150 33.42 -29.01 -1.56
CA GLU A 150 32.39 -29.90 -2.09
C GLU A 150 31.16 -29.13 -2.61
N ASN A 151 30.37 -29.78 -3.47
CA ASN A 151 29.22 -29.17 -4.12
C ASN A 151 28.09 -28.94 -3.10
N VAL A 152 28.12 -27.79 -2.42
CA VAL A 152 27.18 -27.38 -1.33
C VAL A 152 25.72 -27.53 -1.74
N GLU A 153 25.41 -27.42 -3.04
CA GLU A 153 24.09 -27.68 -3.61
C GLU A 153 23.52 -29.07 -3.27
N ILE A 154 24.35 -30.11 -3.15
CA ILE A 154 23.87 -31.47 -2.86
C ILE A 154 23.31 -31.56 -1.44
N HIS A 155 23.93 -30.86 -0.48
CA HIS A 155 23.45 -30.80 0.89
C HIS A 155 22.20 -29.93 1.02
N PHE A 156 22.15 -28.82 0.29
CA PHE A 156 20.95 -27.97 0.25
C PHE A 156 19.76 -28.65 -0.42
N ARG A 157 19.94 -29.47 -1.46
CA ARG A 157 18.86 -30.27 -2.07
C ARG A 157 18.31 -31.34 -1.14
N LYS A 158 19.10 -31.81 -0.17
CA LYS A 158 18.67 -32.81 0.83
C LYS A 158 17.88 -32.17 1.97
N LEU A 159 18.03 -30.86 2.19
CA LEU A 159 17.22 -30.09 3.11
C LEU A 159 15.97 -29.62 2.37
N ASN A 160 14.79 -29.90 2.93
CA ASN A 160 13.55 -29.31 2.42
C ASN A 160 13.39 -27.94 3.10
N PRO A 161 13.68 -26.81 2.41
CA PRO A 161 13.64 -25.50 3.05
C PRO A 161 12.24 -25.21 3.60
N TYR A 162 12.16 -24.46 4.69
CA TYR A 162 10.90 -24.13 5.35
C TYR A 162 10.01 -23.20 4.53
N GLN A 163 10.59 -22.49 3.55
CA GLN A 163 9.88 -21.57 2.63
C GLN A 163 9.14 -20.42 3.35
N ILE A 164 9.64 -20.01 4.52
CA ILE A 164 9.01 -18.95 5.32
C ILE A 164 8.85 -17.65 4.54
N GLU A 165 9.82 -17.27 3.71
CA GLU A 165 9.71 -16.06 2.86
C GLU A 165 8.52 -16.12 1.88
N SER A 166 8.27 -17.29 1.27
CA SER A 166 7.17 -17.45 0.31
C SER A 166 5.81 -17.47 1.02
N VAL A 167 5.71 -18.16 2.16
CA VAL A 167 4.47 -18.26 2.93
C VAL A 167 4.13 -16.92 3.58
N SER A 168 5.12 -16.24 4.17
CA SER A 168 4.95 -14.90 4.77
C SER A 168 4.46 -13.88 3.75
N GLY A 169 5.05 -13.85 2.54
CA GLY A 169 4.57 -12.98 1.46
C GLY A 169 3.10 -13.24 1.11
N THR A 170 2.68 -14.51 1.07
CA THR A 170 1.29 -14.89 0.78
C THR A 170 0.33 -14.46 1.90
N VAL A 171 0.71 -14.68 3.16
CA VAL A 171 -0.11 -14.32 4.33
C VAL A 171 -0.27 -12.80 4.46
N VAL A 172 0.82 -12.05 4.27
CA VAL A 172 0.78 -10.59 4.26
C VAL A 172 -0.14 -10.07 3.15
N MET A 173 -0.01 -10.58 1.92
CA MET A 173 -0.88 -10.17 0.82
C MET A 173 -2.36 -10.53 1.05
N ARG A 174 -2.66 -11.69 1.63
CA ARG A 174 -4.04 -12.06 2.00
C ARG A 174 -4.61 -11.15 3.08
N TRP A 175 -3.81 -10.80 4.09
CA TRP A 175 -4.23 -9.86 5.13
C TRP A 175 -4.54 -8.49 4.54
N ILE A 176 -3.66 -7.95 3.68
CA ILE A 176 -3.88 -6.69 2.97
C ILE A 176 -5.18 -6.73 2.19
N ASN A 177 -5.37 -7.76 1.35
CA ASN A 177 -6.58 -7.90 0.54
C ASN A 177 -7.84 -7.99 1.41
N SER A 178 -7.76 -8.65 2.57
CA SER A 178 -8.86 -8.68 3.55
C SER A 178 -9.13 -7.29 4.13
N GLN A 179 -8.11 -6.49 4.46
CA GLN A 179 -8.33 -5.14 4.97
C GLN A 179 -8.92 -4.22 3.90
N LEU A 180 -8.41 -4.27 2.66
CA LEU A 180 -8.95 -3.53 1.53
C LEU A 180 -10.42 -3.92 1.27
N GLY A 181 -10.72 -5.22 1.24
CA GLY A 181 -12.09 -5.70 1.08
C GLY A 181 -13.04 -5.23 2.20
N ARG A 182 -12.56 -5.16 3.45
CA ARG A 182 -13.32 -4.57 4.56
C ARG A 182 -13.58 -3.10 4.28
N ILE A 183 -12.56 -2.30 4.00
CA ILE A 183 -12.70 -0.86 3.76
C ILE A 183 -13.70 -0.60 2.62
N VAL A 184 -13.57 -1.31 1.49
CA VAL A 184 -14.51 -1.21 0.37
C VAL A 184 -15.94 -1.53 0.82
N GLY A 185 -16.15 -2.67 1.49
CA GLY A 185 -17.47 -3.04 1.95
C GLY A 185 -18.05 -2.10 3.01
N TRP A 186 -17.20 -1.46 3.83
CA TRP A 186 -17.62 -0.42 4.77
C TRP A 186 -18.04 0.85 4.03
N VAL A 187 -17.22 1.36 3.11
CA VAL A 187 -17.54 2.54 2.30
C VAL A 187 -18.82 2.33 1.50
N GLU A 188 -18.98 1.16 0.85
CA GLU A 188 -20.21 0.82 0.11
C GLU A 188 -21.44 0.81 1.01
N ARG A 189 -21.37 0.20 2.19
CA ARG A 189 -22.49 0.20 3.16
C ARG A 189 -22.81 1.61 3.63
N THR A 190 -21.80 2.41 3.96
CA THR A 190 -22.00 3.78 4.43
C THR A 190 -22.65 4.64 3.34
N LEU A 191 -22.25 4.48 2.08
CA LEU A 191 -22.89 5.17 0.94
C LEU A 191 -24.32 4.68 0.69
N GLN A 192 -24.59 3.38 0.82
CA GLN A 192 -25.94 2.83 0.63
C GLN A 192 -26.94 3.26 1.71
N GLN A 193 -26.46 3.48 2.93
CA GLN A 193 -27.27 3.89 4.07
C GLN A 193 -27.43 5.41 4.18
N GLU A 194 -26.81 6.17 3.27
CA GLU A 194 -26.79 7.62 3.33
C GLU A 194 -28.14 8.23 2.96
N GLN A 195 -28.69 9.02 3.89
CA GLN A 195 -29.97 9.73 3.72
C GLN A 195 -29.78 11.12 3.09
N TRP A 196 -28.53 11.60 3.01
CA TRP A 196 -28.14 12.92 2.50
C TRP A 196 -28.67 14.11 3.28
N ASP A 197 -29.10 13.86 4.53
CA ASP A 197 -29.48 14.92 5.43
C ASP A 197 -28.25 15.53 6.12
N PRO A 198 -28.22 16.86 6.28
CA PRO A 198 -27.17 17.52 7.02
C PRO A 198 -27.21 17.10 8.49
N ILE A 199 -26.04 16.88 9.10
CA ILE A 199 -25.94 16.53 10.53
C ILE A 199 -26.61 17.60 11.40
N SER A 200 -26.48 18.87 11.01
CA SER A 200 -27.17 20.00 11.64
C SER A 200 -27.26 21.19 10.68
N PRO A 201 -28.05 22.24 10.99
CA PRO A 201 -28.07 23.45 10.18
C PRO A 201 -26.70 24.13 9.99
N GLN A 202 -25.80 23.93 10.95
CA GLN A 202 -24.41 24.41 10.93
C GLN A 202 -23.42 23.42 10.28
N GLN A 203 -23.81 22.16 10.12
CA GLN A 203 -23.01 21.08 9.54
C GLN A 203 -23.78 20.45 8.39
N ARG A 204 -23.63 21.04 7.20
CA ARG A 204 -24.39 20.76 5.98
C ARG A 204 -23.87 19.56 5.20
N HIS A 205 -22.98 18.79 5.79
CA HIS A 205 -22.57 17.49 5.29
C HIS A 205 -23.34 16.38 6.00
N GLY A 206 -23.45 15.21 5.35
CA GLY A 206 -24.06 14.04 5.97
C GLY A 206 -23.09 13.32 6.91
N SER A 207 -23.60 12.48 7.81
CA SER A 207 -22.75 11.72 8.74
C SER A 207 -21.83 10.71 8.04
N SER A 208 -22.21 10.23 6.85
CA SER A 208 -21.40 9.28 6.07
C SER A 208 -19.99 9.80 5.79
N ILE A 209 -19.86 11.07 5.39
CA ILE A 209 -18.61 11.57 4.86
C ILE A 209 -17.55 11.69 5.96
N VAL A 210 -17.99 12.07 7.17
CA VAL A 210 -17.15 12.11 8.37
C VAL A 210 -16.59 10.72 8.67
N GLU A 211 -17.47 9.72 8.67
CA GLU A 211 -17.08 8.34 8.98
C GLU A 211 -16.21 7.71 7.89
N VAL A 212 -16.47 8.02 6.62
CA VAL A 212 -15.66 7.56 5.48
C VAL A 212 -14.24 8.14 5.54
N TYR A 213 -14.08 9.45 5.78
CA TYR A 213 -12.74 10.05 5.95
C TYR A 213 -12.00 9.43 7.13
N ARG A 214 -12.68 9.26 8.28
CA ARG A 214 -12.11 8.63 9.47
C ARG A 214 -11.65 7.19 9.21
N ILE A 215 -12.46 6.37 8.55
CA ILE A 215 -12.12 4.96 8.26
C ILE A 215 -10.95 4.86 7.28
N VAL A 216 -10.98 5.62 6.18
CA VAL A 216 -9.97 5.51 5.13
C VAL A 216 -8.62 6.03 5.60
N GLU A 217 -8.60 7.06 6.43
CA GLU A 217 -7.35 7.67 6.88
C GLU A 217 -6.89 7.18 8.25
N GLU A 218 -7.72 7.35 9.27
CA GLU A 218 -7.32 7.04 10.65
C GLU A 218 -7.19 5.53 10.87
N TYR A 219 -8.05 4.72 10.25
CA TYR A 219 -8.01 3.28 10.44
C TYR A 219 -7.12 2.59 9.41
N ALA A 220 -7.34 2.79 8.11
CA ALA A 220 -6.63 2.01 7.09
C ALA A 220 -5.13 2.36 7.01
N ILE A 221 -4.77 3.65 7.00
CA ILE A 221 -3.36 4.08 6.91
C ILE A 221 -2.63 3.74 8.21
N ASN A 222 -3.25 3.97 9.37
CA ASN A 222 -2.63 3.65 10.66
C ASN A 222 -2.41 2.14 10.83
N GLN A 223 -3.38 1.30 10.45
CA GLN A 223 -3.22 -0.16 10.51
C GLN A 223 -2.15 -0.66 9.54
N LEU A 224 -2.07 -0.06 8.34
CA LEU A 224 -1.03 -0.39 7.37
C LEU A 224 0.37 0.00 7.87
N ASN A 225 0.51 1.21 8.43
CA ASN A 225 1.77 1.70 8.99
C ASN A 225 2.19 0.88 10.21
N LYS A 226 1.28 0.60 11.15
CA LYS A 226 1.56 -0.28 12.30
C LYS A 226 2.00 -1.66 11.87
N LEU A 227 1.40 -2.19 10.79
CA LEU A 227 1.82 -3.47 10.26
C LEU A 227 3.22 -3.40 9.66
N GLU A 228 3.50 -2.37 8.86
CA GLU A 228 4.81 -2.16 8.25
C GLU A 228 5.88 -1.98 9.33
N ASP A 229 5.61 -1.19 10.37
CA ASP A 229 6.49 -0.99 11.51
C ASP A 229 6.71 -2.29 12.28
N SER A 230 5.66 -3.08 12.53
CA SER A 230 5.75 -4.37 13.21
C SER A 230 6.57 -5.39 12.42
N ILE A 231 6.33 -5.48 11.10
CA ILE A 231 7.13 -6.31 10.19
C ILE A 231 8.57 -5.80 10.19
N TRP A 232 8.79 -4.49 10.05
CA TRP A 232 10.13 -3.93 10.00
C TRP A 232 10.90 -4.19 11.30
N GLU A 233 10.30 -3.93 12.46
CA GLU A 233 10.93 -4.13 13.78
C GLU A 233 11.28 -5.60 14.01
N HIS A 234 10.33 -6.53 13.81
CA HIS A 234 10.55 -7.96 14.05
C HIS A 234 11.52 -8.57 13.04
N TRP A 235 11.50 -8.08 11.79
CA TRP A 235 12.32 -8.63 10.71
C TRP A 235 13.71 -8.00 10.61
N THR A 236 13.93 -6.78 11.10
CA THR A 236 15.27 -6.16 11.15
C THR A 236 16.02 -6.45 12.44
N ARG A 237 15.33 -6.51 13.60
CA ARG A 237 15.96 -6.74 14.91
C ARG A 237 16.51 -8.17 15.06
N LYS A 238 15.97 -9.14 14.31
CA LYS A 238 16.48 -10.53 14.25
C LYS A 238 17.44 -10.80 13.09
N MET A 239 17.87 -9.80 12.31
CA MET A 239 18.86 -9.98 11.24
C MET A 239 20.29 -9.67 11.74
N PRO A 240 21.19 -10.66 11.89
CA PRO A 240 22.58 -10.38 12.24
C PRO A 240 23.32 -9.71 11.07
N ILE A 241 24.33 -8.93 11.43
CA ILE A 241 25.23 -8.11 10.60
C ILE A 241 25.91 -8.90 9.44
N GLU A 242 25.83 -10.23 9.41
CA GLU A 242 26.37 -11.08 8.33
C GLU A 242 25.65 -10.94 6.98
N LYS A 243 24.45 -10.34 6.93
CA LYS A 243 23.82 -9.93 5.66
C LYS A 243 24.69 -8.96 4.85
N ILE A 244 25.62 -8.22 5.48
CA ILE A 244 26.51 -7.27 4.77
C ILE A 244 27.55 -8.00 3.90
N TYR A 245 27.98 -9.20 4.29
CA TYR A 245 29.04 -9.91 3.57
C TYR A 245 28.51 -10.96 2.58
N ILE A 246 27.37 -11.60 2.86
CA ILE A 246 26.82 -12.63 1.95
C ILE A 246 26.11 -11.99 0.74
N ARG A 247 25.42 -10.86 0.95
CA ARG A 247 24.70 -10.15 -0.13
C ARG A 247 25.64 -9.47 -1.13
N LYS A 248 26.91 -9.25 -0.77
CA LYS A 248 27.92 -8.64 -1.63
C LYS A 248 28.60 -9.64 -2.59
N SER A 249 28.36 -10.95 -2.40
CA SER A 249 29.03 -12.00 -3.19
C SER A 249 28.12 -12.69 -4.21
N MET A 250 26.79 -12.57 -4.11
CA MET A 250 25.84 -13.12 -5.09
C MET A 250 24.67 -12.14 -5.21
N ASP A 251 24.43 -11.62 -6.42
CA ASP A 251 23.37 -10.66 -6.79
C ASP A 251 23.55 -9.19 -6.34
N ASP A 252 24.65 -8.56 -6.75
CA ASP A 252 24.70 -7.10 -6.90
C ASP A 252 23.89 -6.68 -8.14
N LYS A 253 22.56 -6.50 -7.97
CA LYS A 253 21.76 -5.43 -8.61
C LYS A 253 20.23 -5.45 -8.39
N SER A 254 19.61 -6.47 -7.79
CA SER A 254 18.13 -6.62 -7.97
C SER A 254 17.26 -6.95 -6.75
N LYS A 255 17.75 -6.93 -5.50
CA LYS A 255 16.91 -7.38 -4.35
C LYS A 255 16.85 -6.47 -3.12
N SER A 256 17.49 -5.30 -3.10
CA SER A 256 17.26 -4.30 -2.03
C SER A 256 16.04 -3.42 -2.30
N SER A 257 15.55 -3.36 -3.54
CA SER A 257 14.35 -2.59 -3.92
C SER A 257 13.03 -3.31 -3.67
N THR A 258 13.04 -4.64 -3.52
CA THR A 258 11.80 -5.44 -3.48
C THR A 258 11.04 -5.32 -2.15
N GLN A 259 11.74 -5.09 -1.02
CA GLN A 259 11.07 -4.98 0.29
C GLN A 259 10.37 -3.65 0.52
N LYS A 260 10.90 -2.54 -0.02
CA LYS A 260 10.34 -1.19 0.20
C LYS A 260 9.07 -0.92 -0.62
N GLY A 261 8.79 -1.75 -1.64
CA GLY A 261 7.61 -1.62 -2.50
C GLY A 261 6.49 -2.63 -2.24
N THR A 262 6.60 -3.46 -1.19
CA THR A 262 5.64 -4.56 -0.91
C THR A 262 4.20 -4.04 -0.69
N PHE A 263 4.05 -2.81 -0.17
CA PHE A 263 2.75 -2.20 0.12
C PHE A 263 2.35 -1.10 -0.87
N ASP A 264 3.11 -0.89 -1.95
CA ASP A 264 2.85 0.21 -2.89
C ASP A 264 1.51 0.03 -3.61
N GLY A 265 1.10 -1.22 -3.87
CA GLY A 265 -0.23 -1.53 -4.39
C GLY A 265 -1.35 -1.08 -3.45
N SER A 266 -1.24 -1.44 -2.16
CA SER A 266 -2.23 -1.06 -1.15
C SER A 266 -2.30 0.44 -0.94
N ARG A 267 -1.15 1.11 -0.90
CA ARG A 267 -1.09 2.58 -0.82
C ARG A 267 -1.71 3.22 -2.05
N LYS A 268 -1.51 2.64 -3.24
CA LYS A 268 -2.14 3.12 -4.47
C LYS A 268 -3.66 2.98 -4.40
N ASP A 269 -4.17 1.85 -3.93
CA ASP A 269 -5.62 1.61 -3.81
C ASP A 269 -6.28 2.51 -2.77
N ILE A 270 -5.64 2.70 -1.60
CA ILE A 270 -6.09 3.66 -0.58
C ILE A 270 -6.08 5.08 -1.14
N ASN A 271 -5.01 5.49 -1.83
CA ASN A 271 -4.97 6.81 -2.46
C ASN A 271 -6.03 6.98 -3.54
N ALA A 272 -6.33 5.93 -4.32
CA ALA A 272 -7.41 5.95 -5.30
C ALA A 272 -8.80 6.06 -4.65
N ALA A 273 -9.00 5.46 -3.47
CA ALA A 273 -10.22 5.64 -2.69
C ALA A 273 -10.34 7.07 -2.16
N ILE A 274 -9.26 7.63 -1.59
CA ILE A 274 -9.19 9.03 -1.17
C ILE A 274 -9.51 9.96 -2.35
N ASP A 275 -8.94 9.69 -3.53
CA ASP A 275 -9.18 10.47 -4.74
C ASP A 275 -10.65 10.47 -5.16
N ARG A 276 -11.34 9.33 -5.07
CA ARG A 276 -12.78 9.25 -5.36
C ARG A 276 -13.62 10.00 -4.34
N ILE A 277 -13.29 9.88 -3.05
CA ILE A 277 -14.04 10.54 -1.97
C ILE A 277 -13.93 12.06 -2.12
N ARG A 278 -12.72 12.60 -2.35
CA ARG A 278 -12.56 14.06 -2.53
C ARG A 278 -13.26 14.60 -3.79
N GLU A 279 -13.24 13.88 -4.90
CA GLU A 279 -13.93 14.26 -6.14
C GLU A 279 -15.45 14.27 -5.93
N PHE A 280 -15.96 13.25 -5.24
CA PHE A 280 -17.36 13.16 -4.86
C PHE A 280 -17.77 14.33 -3.94
N THR A 281 -17.00 14.61 -2.89
CA THR A 281 -17.28 15.68 -1.93
C THR A 281 -17.36 17.04 -2.63
N GLY A 282 -16.36 17.39 -3.45
CA GLY A 282 -16.36 18.65 -4.19
C GLY A 282 -17.57 18.77 -5.12
N THR A 283 -17.90 17.68 -5.83
CA THR A 283 -19.05 17.64 -6.75
C THR A 283 -20.38 17.77 -6.01
N LYS A 284 -20.54 17.08 -4.88
CA LYS A 284 -21.75 17.19 -4.05
C LYS A 284 -21.94 18.63 -3.55
N ILE A 285 -20.89 19.24 -3.00
CA ILE A 285 -20.98 20.61 -2.48
C ILE A 285 -21.45 21.58 -3.58
N ILE A 286 -20.85 21.52 -4.77
CA ILE A 286 -21.16 22.49 -5.83
C ILE A 286 -22.49 22.20 -6.54
N PHE A 287 -22.77 20.94 -6.87
CA PHE A 287 -23.91 20.59 -7.71
C PHE A 287 -25.17 20.19 -6.93
N TRP A 288 -25.05 19.96 -5.62
CA TRP A 288 -26.17 19.63 -4.74
C TRP A 288 -26.35 20.69 -3.66
N ASP A 289 -25.37 20.87 -2.76
CA ASP A 289 -25.53 21.70 -1.56
C ASP A 289 -25.61 23.20 -1.93
N LEU A 290 -24.78 23.64 -2.88
CA LEU A 290 -24.77 25.00 -3.44
C LEU A 290 -25.49 25.10 -4.79
N ARG A 291 -26.34 24.11 -5.12
CA ARG A 291 -27.04 24.05 -6.41
C ARG A 291 -27.83 25.32 -6.71
N GLU A 292 -28.60 25.80 -5.75
CA GLU A 292 -29.44 26.99 -5.92
C GLU A 292 -28.59 28.26 -6.18
N PRO A 293 -27.69 28.68 -5.26
CA PRO A 293 -26.89 29.90 -5.48
C PRO A 293 -25.89 29.77 -6.65
N PHE A 294 -25.22 28.62 -6.80
CA PHE A 294 -24.16 28.43 -7.79
C PHE A 294 -24.72 28.02 -9.17
N ILE A 295 -25.49 26.94 -9.25
CA ILE A 295 -25.89 26.35 -10.54
C ILE A 295 -27.17 26.96 -11.10
N GLU A 296 -28.14 27.34 -10.28
CA GLU A 296 -29.45 27.81 -10.75
C GLU A 296 -29.56 29.33 -10.89
N ASN A 297 -28.88 30.09 -10.02
CA ASN A 297 -29.03 31.55 -9.93
C ASN A 297 -27.85 32.36 -10.48
N LEU A 298 -26.63 31.83 -10.47
CA LEU A 298 -25.46 32.56 -10.99
C LEU A 298 -25.70 33.00 -12.45
N TYR A 299 -25.47 34.28 -12.74
CA TYR A 299 -25.68 34.95 -14.03
C TYR A 299 -27.10 34.93 -14.59
N LYS A 300 -28.10 34.62 -13.74
CA LYS A 300 -29.52 34.67 -14.11
C LYS A 300 -30.20 35.87 -13.43
N PRO A 301 -30.81 36.81 -14.18
CA PRO A 301 -31.02 36.79 -15.63
C PRO A 301 -29.86 37.36 -16.45
N SER A 302 -28.89 38.04 -15.82
CA SER A 302 -27.70 38.59 -16.48
C SER A 302 -26.47 38.53 -15.57
N VAL A 303 -25.28 38.66 -16.18
CA VAL A 303 -24.00 38.69 -15.44
C VAL A 303 -23.98 39.85 -14.44
N SER A 304 -24.39 41.05 -14.85
CA SER A 304 -24.38 42.25 -14.00
C SER A 304 -25.33 42.20 -12.79
N GLN A 305 -26.40 41.38 -12.82
CA GLN A 305 -27.40 41.33 -11.77
C GLN A 305 -27.15 40.20 -10.75
N SER A 306 -26.56 39.09 -11.20
CA SER A 306 -26.37 37.90 -10.37
C SER A 306 -24.92 37.44 -10.49
N ARG A 307 -24.04 38.18 -9.82
CA ARG A 307 -22.59 38.00 -9.88
C ARG A 307 -22.09 36.85 -9.00
N LEU A 308 -20.85 36.41 -9.23
CA LEU A 308 -20.23 35.33 -8.47
C LEU A 308 -20.05 35.65 -6.97
N GLU A 309 -19.90 36.93 -6.62
CA GLU A 309 -19.74 37.37 -5.22
C GLU A 309 -20.85 36.82 -4.30
N ALA A 310 -22.07 36.66 -4.80
CA ALA A 310 -23.20 36.10 -4.04
C ALA A 310 -22.99 34.63 -3.62
N VAL A 311 -22.05 33.93 -4.25
CA VAL A 311 -21.74 32.51 -4.00
C VAL A 311 -20.54 32.35 -3.08
N ILE A 312 -19.74 33.39 -2.87
CA ILE A 312 -18.49 33.32 -2.08
C ILE A 312 -18.77 33.04 -0.61
N GLU A 313 -19.72 33.72 0.02
CA GLU A 313 -20.07 33.45 1.42
C GLU A 313 -20.65 32.03 1.62
N PRO A 314 -21.61 31.54 0.80
CA PRO A 314 -22.02 30.15 0.85
C PRO A 314 -20.87 29.14 0.66
N LEU A 315 -19.95 29.42 -0.26
CA LEU A 315 -18.79 28.56 -0.50
C LEU A 315 -17.81 28.55 0.68
N ASP A 316 -17.57 29.69 1.32
CA ASP A 316 -16.74 29.81 2.51
C ASP A 316 -17.32 29.01 3.69
N VAL A 317 -18.64 29.07 3.89
CA VAL A 317 -19.33 28.31 4.92
C VAL A 317 -19.13 26.79 4.72
N GLU A 318 -19.30 26.29 3.50
CA GLU A 318 -19.08 24.86 3.21
C GLU A 318 -17.60 24.46 3.32
N LEU A 319 -16.69 25.33 2.87
CA LEU A 319 -15.24 25.09 2.95
C LEU A 319 -14.76 25.02 4.39
N ASN A 320 -15.24 25.90 5.27
CA ASN A 320 -14.88 25.89 6.70
C ASN A 320 -15.38 24.62 7.39
N GLN A 321 -16.63 24.22 7.14
CA GLN A 321 -17.16 22.94 7.67
C GLN A 321 -16.36 21.74 7.19
N LEU A 322 -15.93 21.75 5.93
CA LEU A 322 -15.08 20.69 5.38
C LEU A 322 -13.71 20.68 6.06
N CYS A 323 -13.10 21.85 6.26
CA CYS A 323 -11.82 22.00 6.95
C CYS A 323 -11.86 21.50 8.41
N ASP A 324 -13.01 21.59 9.09
CA ASP A 324 -13.17 21.10 10.47
C ASP A 324 -13.14 19.56 10.58
N ILE A 325 -13.37 18.85 9.48
CA ILE A 325 -13.52 17.38 9.46
C ILE A 325 -12.30 16.71 8.84
N ILE A 326 -11.68 17.35 7.86
CA ILE A 326 -10.49 16.82 7.18
C ILE A 326 -9.25 17.01 8.04
N VAL A 327 -8.35 16.04 8.01
CA VAL A 327 -7.05 16.20 8.67
C VAL A 327 -6.07 16.90 7.73
N GLU A 328 -5.07 17.55 8.35
CA GLU A 328 -4.11 18.44 7.69
C GLU A 328 -3.47 17.86 6.40
N PRO A 329 -3.02 16.59 6.34
CA PRO A 329 -2.40 16.04 5.12
C PRO A 329 -3.33 15.95 3.91
N LEU A 330 -4.66 15.94 4.11
CA LEU A 330 -5.64 15.89 3.03
C LEU A 330 -6.21 17.25 2.66
N ARG A 331 -5.96 18.29 3.47
CA ARG A 331 -6.50 19.64 3.29
C ARG A 331 -6.36 20.12 1.84
N ASP A 332 -5.13 20.25 1.36
CA ASP A 332 -4.86 20.76 0.01
C ASP A 332 -5.49 19.89 -1.08
N ARG A 333 -5.52 18.57 -0.90
CA ARG A 333 -6.10 17.64 -1.88
C ARG A 333 -7.60 17.82 -1.99
N VAL A 334 -8.29 17.97 -0.88
CA VAL A 334 -9.75 18.14 -0.80
C VAL A 334 -10.15 19.54 -1.29
N VAL A 335 -9.45 20.58 -0.83
CA VAL A 335 -9.69 21.97 -1.29
C VAL A 335 -9.41 22.10 -2.79
N THR A 336 -8.38 21.44 -3.32
CA THR A 336 -8.15 21.37 -4.78
C THR A 336 -9.31 20.72 -5.53
N SER A 337 -9.90 19.65 -4.99
CA SER A 337 -11.08 19.01 -5.60
C SER A 337 -12.32 19.91 -5.53
N LEU A 338 -12.50 20.69 -4.46
CA LEU A 338 -13.57 21.68 -4.39
C LEU A 338 -13.36 22.82 -5.41
N LEU A 339 -12.13 23.31 -5.59
CA LEU A 339 -11.78 24.26 -6.64
C LEU A 339 -12.12 23.69 -8.03
N GLN A 340 -11.73 22.45 -8.31
CA GLN A 340 -12.03 21.79 -9.58
C GLN A 340 -13.54 21.69 -9.83
N ALA A 341 -14.31 21.26 -8.82
CA ALA A 341 -15.76 21.20 -8.92
C ALA A 341 -16.39 22.59 -9.13
N SER A 342 -15.87 23.62 -8.46
CA SER A 342 -16.33 25.01 -8.61
C SER A 342 -16.11 25.53 -10.02
N LEU A 343 -14.93 25.25 -10.61
CA LEU A 343 -14.59 25.63 -11.98
C LEU A 343 -15.42 24.87 -13.02
N GLU A 344 -15.70 23.58 -12.79
CA GLU A 344 -16.60 22.82 -13.67
C GLU A 344 -18.05 23.29 -13.54
N GLY A 345 -18.49 23.64 -12.32
CA GLY A 345 -19.78 24.29 -12.08
C GLY A 345 -19.90 25.62 -12.83
N LEU A 346 -18.86 26.46 -12.79
CA LEU A 346 -18.80 27.72 -13.54
C LEU A 346 -18.82 27.49 -15.06
N LEU A 347 -18.07 26.51 -15.57
CA LEU A 347 -18.12 26.13 -16.98
C LEU A 347 -19.53 25.69 -17.40
N ARG A 348 -20.20 24.89 -16.58
CA ARG A 348 -21.58 24.48 -16.83
C ARG A 348 -22.52 25.69 -16.88
N VAL A 349 -22.36 26.67 -15.98
CA VAL A 349 -23.16 27.90 -16.00
C VAL A 349 -22.92 28.71 -17.28
N LEU A 350 -21.68 28.79 -17.75
CA LEU A 350 -21.29 29.56 -18.95
C LEU A 350 -21.70 28.89 -20.26
N LEU A 351 -21.57 27.57 -20.36
CA LEU A 351 -21.72 26.81 -21.61
C LEU A 351 -23.05 26.06 -21.72
N ASP A 352 -23.62 25.65 -20.59
CA ASP A 352 -24.77 24.73 -20.52
C ASP A 352 -25.84 25.24 -19.52
N GLY A 353 -25.86 26.55 -19.26
CA GLY A 353 -26.66 27.20 -18.22
C GLY A 353 -28.15 27.35 -18.54
N GLY A 354 -28.62 26.82 -19.67
CA GLY A 354 -30.01 26.89 -20.11
C GLY A 354 -30.44 28.26 -20.69
N PRO A 355 -31.67 28.36 -21.23
CA PRO A 355 -32.11 29.51 -22.01
C PRO A 355 -32.33 30.80 -21.20
N SER A 356 -32.36 30.71 -19.87
CA SER A 356 -32.52 31.87 -18.99
C SER A 356 -31.23 32.68 -18.79
N ARG A 357 -30.13 32.24 -19.40
CA ARG A 357 -28.83 32.91 -19.35
C ARG A 357 -28.42 33.29 -20.76
N VAL A 358 -28.19 34.58 -20.94
CA VAL A 358 -27.78 35.15 -22.21
C VAL A 358 -26.59 36.07 -21.96
N PHE A 359 -25.54 35.92 -22.77
CA PHE A 359 -24.28 36.63 -22.61
C PHE A 359 -24.03 37.60 -23.77
N TYR A 360 -23.43 38.73 -23.43
CA TYR A 360 -22.97 39.75 -24.36
C TYR A 360 -21.44 39.79 -24.41
N PRO A 361 -20.82 40.19 -25.53
CA PRO A 361 -19.37 40.42 -25.58
C PRO A 361 -18.86 41.36 -24.49
N THR A 362 -19.70 42.31 -24.05
CA THR A 362 -19.40 43.26 -22.99
C THR A 362 -19.30 42.63 -21.61
N ASP A 363 -19.90 41.46 -21.38
CA ASP A 363 -19.90 40.79 -20.09
C ASP A 363 -18.52 40.18 -19.75
N ALA A 364 -17.64 40.00 -20.75
CA ALA A 364 -16.34 39.36 -20.59
C ALA A 364 -15.47 40.01 -19.49
N LYS A 365 -15.60 41.32 -19.28
CA LYS A 365 -14.89 42.02 -18.19
C LYS A 365 -15.39 41.58 -16.82
N LEU A 366 -16.72 41.52 -16.64
CA LEU A 366 -17.32 41.10 -15.38
C LEU A 366 -17.07 39.62 -15.09
N LEU A 367 -17.08 38.78 -16.13
CA LEU A 367 -16.74 37.36 -16.02
C LEU A 367 -15.27 37.14 -15.62
N GLU A 368 -14.34 37.94 -16.14
CA GLU A 368 -12.93 37.88 -15.73
C GLU A 368 -12.75 38.37 -14.29
N GLU A 369 -13.41 39.45 -13.88
CA GLU A 369 -13.43 39.92 -12.49
C GLU A 369 -13.92 38.82 -11.54
N ASP A 370 -15.03 38.17 -11.86
CA ASP A 370 -15.60 37.08 -11.07
C ASP A 370 -14.65 35.89 -10.98
N LEU A 371 -14.00 35.51 -12.08
CA LEU A 371 -13.03 34.43 -12.09
C LEU A 371 -11.81 34.74 -11.19
N GLU A 372 -11.38 36.00 -11.16
CA GLU A 372 -10.30 36.46 -10.28
C GLU A 372 -10.73 36.44 -8.81
N ILE A 373 -11.99 36.74 -8.49
CA ILE A 373 -12.54 36.61 -7.13
C ILE A 373 -12.52 35.16 -6.68
N LEU A 374 -12.98 34.22 -7.52
CA LEU A 374 -12.92 32.79 -7.22
C LEU A 374 -11.49 32.32 -6.99
N LYS A 375 -10.56 32.79 -7.83
CA LYS A 375 -9.14 32.45 -7.75
C LYS A 375 -8.54 32.93 -6.43
N GLU A 376 -8.72 34.19 -6.08
CA GLU A 376 -8.16 34.74 -4.84
C GLU A 376 -8.83 34.16 -3.60
N PHE A 377 -10.11 33.76 -3.67
CA PHE A 377 -10.77 33.00 -2.60
C PHE A 377 -10.01 31.70 -2.27
N PHE A 378 -9.68 30.87 -3.27
CA PHE A 378 -8.96 29.61 -3.02
C PHE A 378 -7.47 29.80 -2.68
N ILE A 379 -6.86 30.93 -3.07
CA ILE A 379 -5.48 31.28 -2.66
C ILE A 379 -5.47 31.81 -1.21
N SER A 380 -6.53 32.51 -0.80
CA SER A 380 -6.73 33.06 0.54
C SER A 380 -5.50 33.80 1.09
N GLY A 381 -4.91 34.71 0.30
CA GLY A 381 -3.75 35.49 0.73
C GLY A 381 -2.46 34.69 0.97
N GLY A 382 -2.43 33.39 0.64
CA GLY A 382 -1.31 32.48 0.90
C GLY A 382 -1.61 31.40 1.94
N ASP A 383 -2.72 31.51 2.68
CA ASP A 383 -3.15 30.52 3.67
C ASP A 383 -3.96 29.38 3.04
N GLY A 384 -4.38 29.54 1.77
CA GLY A 384 -5.11 28.54 0.99
C GLY A 384 -4.20 27.69 0.11
N LEU A 385 -4.65 27.42 -1.12
CA LEU A 385 -3.90 26.61 -2.08
C LEU A 385 -2.71 27.35 -2.68
N PRO A 386 -1.64 26.63 -3.11
CA PRO A 386 -0.52 27.25 -3.80
C PRO A 386 -0.96 27.95 -5.09
N ARG A 387 -0.54 29.21 -5.27
CA ARG A 387 -0.92 30.05 -6.44
C ARG A 387 -0.75 29.34 -7.78
N GLY A 388 0.35 28.62 -7.98
CA GLY A 388 0.62 27.90 -9.23
C GLY A 388 -0.36 26.76 -9.52
N VAL A 389 -0.89 26.11 -8.48
CA VAL A 389 -1.92 25.06 -8.62
C VAL A 389 -3.22 25.68 -9.08
N VAL A 390 -3.66 26.76 -8.42
CA VAL A 390 -4.91 27.44 -8.74
C VAL A 390 -4.87 28.02 -10.16
N GLU A 391 -3.78 28.69 -10.53
CA GLU A 391 -3.61 29.32 -11.85
C GLU A 391 -3.69 28.30 -12.99
N ASN A 392 -3.13 27.10 -12.79
CA ASN A 392 -3.22 26.03 -13.76
C ASN A 392 -4.66 25.51 -13.94
N GLN A 393 -5.41 25.34 -12.85
CA GLN A 393 -6.80 24.88 -12.91
C GLN A 393 -7.72 25.91 -13.59
N VAL A 394 -7.51 27.20 -13.32
CA VAL A 394 -8.31 28.30 -13.85
C VAL A 394 -8.14 28.50 -15.36
N ALA A 395 -7.02 28.05 -15.94
CA ALA A 395 -6.67 28.30 -17.34
C ALA A 395 -7.77 27.92 -18.35
N ARG A 396 -8.45 26.79 -18.15
CA ARG A 396 -9.54 26.32 -19.03
C ARG A 396 -10.75 27.25 -18.97
N VAL A 397 -11.15 27.68 -17.78
CA VAL A 397 -12.29 28.60 -17.60
C VAL A 397 -11.95 29.98 -18.15
N ARG A 398 -10.73 30.46 -17.91
CA ARG A 398 -10.26 31.75 -18.43
C ARG A 398 -10.27 31.79 -19.96
N LEU A 399 -9.97 30.68 -20.62
CA LEU A 399 -10.11 30.58 -22.08
C LEU A 399 -11.56 30.79 -22.51
N VAL A 400 -12.53 30.13 -21.86
CA VAL A 400 -13.96 30.30 -22.15
C VAL A 400 -14.41 31.74 -21.91
N VAL A 401 -14.00 32.36 -20.80
CA VAL A 401 -14.28 33.78 -20.51
C VAL A 401 -13.74 34.70 -21.62
N LYS A 402 -12.52 34.47 -22.11
CA LYS A 402 -11.95 35.21 -23.24
C LYS A 402 -12.78 35.05 -24.52
N LEU A 403 -13.22 33.84 -24.82
CA LEU A 403 -14.07 33.56 -26.01
C LEU A 403 -15.41 34.29 -25.94
N HIS A 404 -16.00 34.43 -24.75
CA HIS A 404 -17.21 35.23 -24.57
C HIS A 404 -17.02 36.70 -24.97
N GLY A 405 -15.79 37.23 -24.93
CA GLY A 405 -15.46 38.60 -25.34
C GLY A 405 -15.16 38.82 -26.83
N LEU A 406 -14.93 37.76 -27.61
CA LEU A 406 -14.57 37.87 -29.04
C LEU A 406 -15.75 38.25 -29.92
N GLU A 407 -15.54 38.78 -31.12
CA GLU A 407 -16.64 39.02 -32.04
C GLU A 407 -17.28 37.71 -32.54
N THR A 408 -18.58 37.73 -32.83
CA THR A 408 -19.30 36.54 -33.30
C THR A 408 -18.70 35.98 -34.59
N ARG A 409 -18.19 36.86 -35.46
CA ARG A 409 -17.56 36.49 -36.73
C ARG A 409 -16.31 35.63 -36.53
N GLU A 410 -15.47 35.99 -35.56
CA GLU A 410 -14.25 35.26 -35.23
C GLU A 410 -14.57 33.83 -34.75
N LEU A 411 -15.55 33.72 -33.84
CA LEU A 411 -16.02 32.42 -33.34
C LEU A 411 -16.58 31.54 -34.46
N VAL A 412 -17.37 32.13 -35.37
CA VAL A 412 -17.97 31.41 -36.50
C VAL A 412 -16.92 31.00 -37.54
N GLU A 413 -15.92 31.84 -37.80
CA GLU A 413 -14.84 31.52 -38.74
C GLU A 413 -14.00 30.35 -38.23
N ASP A 414 -13.61 30.35 -36.95
CA ASP A 414 -12.84 29.25 -36.37
C ASP A 414 -13.67 27.95 -36.34
N LEU A 415 -14.95 28.03 -35.98
CA LEU A 415 -15.86 26.89 -35.98
C LEU A 415 -16.05 26.27 -37.38
N ARG A 416 -16.13 27.10 -38.44
CA ARG A 416 -16.27 26.61 -39.82
C ARG A 416 -14.99 26.01 -40.36
N SER A 417 -13.85 26.66 -40.08
CA SER A 417 -12.55 26.21 -40.55
C SER A 417 -12.01 25.03 -39.74
N SER A 418 -12.59 24.76 -38.55
CA SER A 418 -12.08 23.79 -37.58
C SER A 418 -10.58 23.99 -37.33
N SER A 419 -10.13 25.24 -37.36
CA SER A 419 -8.71 25.56 -37.35
C SER A 419 -8.10 25.48 -35.95
N GLY A 420 -8.94 25.53 -34.91
CA GLY A 420 -8.54 25.48 -33.51
C GLY A 420 -7.67 26.68 -33.11
N LYS A 421 -7.71 27.77 -33.89
CA LYS A 421 -6.88 28.97 -33.67
C LYS A 421 -7.22 29.63 -32.34
N LEU A 422 -8.47 29.54 -31.91
CA LEU A 422 -8.93 30.11 -30.66
C LEU A 422 -8.71 29.17 -29.45
N GLY A 423 -8.07 28.00 -29.66
CA GLY A 423 -7.70 27.07 -28.60
C GLY A 423 -8.87 26.29 -27.97
N ALA A 424 -10.09 26.43 -28.49
CA ALA A 424 -11.27 25.70 -28.07
C ALA A 424 -11.77 24.73 -29.15
N ASP A 425 -12.45 23.67 -28.72
CA ASP A 425 -13.09 22.74 -29.63
C ASP A 425 -14.38 23.32 -30.23
N ASN A 426 -14.83 22.70 -31.33
CA ASN A 426 -16.05 23.11 -32.03
C ASN A 426 -17.30 23.07 -31.13
N GLN A 427 -17.31 22.21 -30.09
CA GLN A 427 -18.45 22.09 -29.18
C GLN A 427 -18.54 23.28 -28.22
N THR A 428 -17.41 23.73 -27.70
CA THR A 428 -17.31 24.90 -26.83
C THR A 428 -17.72 26.16 -27.58
N LEU A 429 -17.19 26.37 -28.79
CA LEU A 429 -17.55 27.51 -29.64
C LEU A 429 -19.05 27.53 -29.96
N LEU A 430 -19.63 26.36 -30.29
CA LEU A 430 -21.06 26.24 -30.54
C LEU A 430 -21.90 26.60 -29.30
N ARG A 431 -21.54 26.09 -28.12
CA ARG A 431 -22.25 26.38 -26.86
C ARG A 431 -22.22 27.86 -26.51
N ILE A 432 -21.07 28.52 -26.68
CA ILE A 432 -20.96 29.99 -26.52
C ILE A 432 -21.90 30.71 -27.48
N LEU A 433 -21.91 30.33 -28.76
CA LEU A 433 -22.81 30.93 -29.77
C LEU A 433 -24.29 30.71 -29.45
N CYS A 434 -24.66 29.57 -28.85
CA CYS A 434 -26.04 29.28 -28.43
C CYS A 434 -26.53 30.19 -27.31
N HIS A 435 -25.65 30.59 -26.38
CA HIS A 435 -25.99 31.48 -25.26
C HIS A 435 -25.72 32.97 -25.56
N ARG A 436 -25.26 33.31 -26.76
CA ARG A 436 -24.93 34.70 -27.12
C ARG A 436 -26.18 35.50 -27.49
N ALA A 437 -26.30 36.69 -26.91
CA ALA A 437 -27.37 37.66 -27.17
C ALA A 437 -27.18 38.42 -28.50
N ASP A 438 -26.93 37.70 -29.60
CA ASP A 438 -26.62 38.30 -30.90
C ASP A 438 -27.46 37.67 -32.02
N SER A 439 -28.04 38.54 -32.87
CA SER A 439 -28.78 38.14 -34.05
C SER A 439 -27.91 37.38 -35.07
N GLU A 440 -26.63 37.73 -35.21
CA GLU A 440 -25.70 37.05 -36.13
C GLU A 440 -25.44 35.60 -35.65
N ALA A 441 -25.18 35.42 -34.36
CA ALA A 441 -25.00 34.11 -33.74
C ALA A 441 -26.26 33.25 -33.89
N SER A 442 -27.44 33.80 -33.56
CA SER A 442 -28.72 33.09 -33.67
C SER A 442 -29.03 32.67 -35.12
N GLN A 443 -28.79 33.54 -36.09
CA GLN A 443 -29.00 33.22 -37.51
C GLN A 443 -28.03 32.13 -37.98
N PHE A 444 -26.77 32.21 -37.59
CA PHE A 444 -25.77 31.20 -37.92
C PHE A 444 -26.16 29.83 -37.36
N VAL A 445 -26.45 29.72 -36.06
CA VAL A 445 -26.79 28.45 -35.40
C VAL A 445 -28.07 27.86 -36.02
N LYS A 446 -29.13 28.66 -36.22
CA LYS A 446 -30.37 28.20 -36.85
C LYS A 446 -30.14 27.67 -38.26
N LYS A 447 -29.32 28.36 -39.07
CA LYS A 447 -29.02 27.96 -40.45
C LYS A 447 -28.17 26.69 -40.49
N GLN A 448 -27.12 26.62 -39.68
CA GLN A 448 -26.17 25.50 -39.66
C GLN A 448 -26.85 24.19 -39.21
N TYR A 449 -27.72 24.27 -38.20
CA TYR A 449 -28.35 23.09 -37.58
C TYR A 449 -29.82 22.89 -37.96
N LYS A 450 -30.34 23.68 -38.91
CA LYS A 450 -31.72 23.60 -39.42
C LYS A 450 -32.78 23.65 -38.31
N ILE A 451 -32.53 24.47 -37.28
CA ILE A 451 -33.45 24.62 -36.15
C ILE A 451 -34.72 25.36 -36.64
N PRO A 452 -35.94 24.83 -36.40
CA PRO A 452 -37.17 25.50 -36.77
C PRO A 452 -37.24 26.91 -36.18
N LYS A 453 -37.88 27.85 -36.89
CA LYS A 453 -38.21 29.14 -36.27
C LYS A 453 -39.15 28.86 -35.10
N SER A 454 -38.82 29.39 -33.93
CA SER A 454 -39.67 29.33 -32.74
C SER A 454 -41.06 29.86 -33.09
N SER A 455 -42.08 29.02 -32.95
CA SER A 455 -43.48 29.43 -32.98
C SER A 455 -43.67 30.42 -31.84
N ALA A 456 -43.98 31.68 -32.17
CA ALA A 456 -44.26 32.71 -31.17
C ALA A 456 -45.59 32.42 -30.45
#